data_AF-A0A9D7XTS1-F1
#
_entry.id   AF-A0A9D7XTS1-F1
#
_cell.length_a   1.000
_cell.length_b   1.000
_cell.length_c   1.000
_cell.angle_alpha   90.00
_cell.angle_beta   90.00
_cell.angle_gamma   90.00
#
_symmetry.space_group_name_H-M   'P 1'
#
loop_
_entity.id
_entity.type
_entity.pdbx_description
1 polymer ?
#
loop_
_entity_poly.entity_id
_entity_poly.type
_entity_poly.pdbx_seq_one_letter_code
_entity_poly.pdbx_strand_id
1 'polypeptide(L)'
;MALEVRVGVATDVGRVREHNEDAAFARGSIFVVADGMGGHAAGEVASAIAASTLGELAERADLTVADVVAQVDVANRRIFTTAVRNPQQWGMATTLTGVALVLDPDADPDADPEADPGSSWAVVNLGDSRVYRYAAGELAQVSVDHSEVQEMVDAGYLTDDEARVHPLRHTVTRSLGRDRLPVVDTWLLPVVAGERFVVCSDGLTNEVRDGEIAAVLAAGADVQATAQDLVDRAVAHGGRDNVTVIVVEAADGPA
;
A
#
# COMPACT_ATOMS: atom_id res chain seq x y z
N MET A 1 21.67 12.29 13.17
CA MET A 1 21.59 12.68 11.72
C MET A 1 20.13 12.71 11.29
N ALA A 2 19.74 13.57 10.34
CA ALA A 2 18.34 13.63 9.89
C ALA A 2 18.02 12.43 8.98
N LEU A 3 16.86 11.78 9.20
CA LEU A 3 16.34 10.71 8.37
C LEU A 3 16.10 11.21 6.93
N GLU A 4 16.66 10.53 5.93
CA GLU A 4 16.35 10.78 4.52
C GLU A 4 15.40 9.67 4.03
N VAL A 5 14.21 10.04 3.54
CA VAL A 5 13.29 9.06 2.93
C VAL A 5 13.48 9.07 1.42
N ARG A 6 13.91 7.94 0.86
CA ARG A 6 14.02 7.73 -0.59
C ARG A 6 12.83 6.93 -1.09
N VAL A 7 12.36 7.28 -2.28
CA VAL A 7 11.17 6.66 -2.86
C VAL A 7 11.36 6.34 -4.33
N GLY A 8 10.93 5.15 -4.73
CA GLY A 8 10.79 4.73 -6.12
C GLY A 8 9.35 4.29 -6.40
N VAL A 9 8.83 4.60 -7.58
CA VAL A 9 7.46 4.22 -7.98
C VAL A 9 7.48 3.68 -9.40
N ALA A 10 6.84 2.54 -9.62
CA ALA A 10 6.59 1.99 -10.94
C ALA A 10 5.16 1.48 -11.03
N THR A 11 4.56 1.62 -12.22
CA THR A 11 3.22 1.11 -12.52
C THR A 11 3.16 0.66 -13.97
N ASP A 12 2.42 -0.41 -14.25
CA ASP A 12 2.18 -0.93 -15.60
C ASP A 12 0.74 -1.45 -15.72
N VAL A 13 0.15 -1.33 -16.90
CA VAL A 13 -1.20 -1.82 -17.19
C VAL A 13 -1.26 -3.35 -17.13
N GLY A 14 -0.13 -4.03 -17.29
CA GLY A 14 -0.06 -5.45 -17.52
C GLY A 14 -0.28 -5.80 -19.00
N ARG A 15 -0.40 -7.10 -19.26
CA ARG A 15 -0.54 -7.67 -20.62
C ARG A 15 -1.99 -7.95 -21.01
N VAL A 16 -2.90 -8.02 -20.04
CA VAL A 16 -4.27 -8.50 -20.24
C VAL A 16 -5.31 -7.39 -20.13
N ARG A 17 -5.09 -6.39 -19.27
CA ARG A 17 -6.01 -5.27 -19.07
C ARG A 17 -5.86 -4.22 -20.19
N GLU A 18 -6.93 -3.49 -20.48
CA GLU A 18 -6.91 -2.39 -21.46
C GLU A 18 -6.59 -1.03 -20.82
N HIS A 19 -6.88 -0.91 -19.53
CA HIS A 19 -6.74 0.32 -18.74
C HIS A 19 -6.03 0.02 -17.43
N ASN A 20 -5.39 1.04 -16.86
CA ASN A 20 -4.83 1.00 -15.52
C ASN A 20 -5.84 1.61 -14.54
N GLU A 21 -6.38 0.78 -13.66
CA GLU A 21 -7.26 1.18 -12.56
C GLU A 21 -6.49 1.40 -11.25
N ASP A 22 -5.18 1.08 -11.20
CA ASP A 22 -4.33 1.42 -10.07
C ASP A 22 -4.01 2.92 -10.02
N ALA A 23 -3.86 3.43 -8.79
CA ALA A 23 -3.30 4.75 -8.53
C ALA A 23 -2.27 4.69 -7.40
N ALA A 24 -1.27 5.57 -7.45
CA ALA A 24 -0.26 5.70 -6.41
C ALA A 24 -0.02 7.18 -6.05
N PHE A 25 0.32 7.41 -4.78
CA PHE A 25 0.84 8.68 -4.28
C PHE A 25 2.07 8.40 -3.42
N ALA A 26 3.20 9.07 -3.68
CA ALA A 26 4.48 8.73 -3.07
C ALA A 26 5.38 9.97 -2.88
N ARG A 27 4.94 10.92 -2.04
CA ARG A 27 5.64 12.18 -1.79
C ARG A 27 5.50 12.61 -0.33
N GLY A 28 6.44 13.42 0.13
CA GLY A 28 6.43 13.95 1.50
C GLY A 28 6.42 12.80 2.50
N SER A 29 5.42 12.79 3.38
CA SER A 29 5.22 11.75 4.39
C SER A 29 4.25 10.63 3.98
N ILE A 30 3.72 10.59 2.75
CA ILE A 30 2.65 9.66 2.33
C ILE A 30 3.07 8.80 1.12
N PHE A 31 2.95 7.48 1.27
CA PHE A 31 3.30 6.48 0.26
C PHE A 31 2.22 5.40 0.17
N VAL A 32 1.24 5.59 -0.71
CA VAL A 32 0.04 4.74 -0.81
C VAL A 32 -0.20 4.25 -2.23
N VAL A 33 -0.69 3.02 -2.33
CA VAL A 33 -1.24 2.41 -3.55
C VAL A 33 -2.73 2.15 -3.32
N ALA A 34 -3.52 2.39 -4.36
CA ALA A 34 -4.95 2.13 -4.40
C ALA A 34 -5.27 1.36 -5.68
N ASP A 35 -5.83 0.16 -5.54
CA ASP A 35 -6.21 -0.71 -6.64
C ASP A 35 -7.72 -0.57 -6.91
N GLY A 36 -8.04 0.01 -8.06
CA GLY A 36 -9.39 0.33 -8.47
C GLY A 36 -10.16 -0.92 -8.90
N MET A 37 -11.32 -1.15 -8.30
CA MET A 37 -12.18 -2.30 -8.57
C MET A 37 -13.62 -1.88 -8.85
N GLY A 38 -14.28 -2.56 -9.79
CA GLY A 38 -15.66 -2.21 -10.16
C GLY A 38 -16.12 -2.73 -11.53
N GLY A 39 -15.23 -3.30 -12.34
CA GLY A 39 -15.57 -3.78 -13.67
C GLY A 39 -15.90 -2.61 -14.60
N HIS A 40 -17.17 -2.46 -15.02
CA HIS A 40 -17.58 -1.30 -15.83
C HIS A 40 -17.72 0.00 -15.01
N ALA A 41 -17.53 -0.07 -13.69
CA ALA A 41 -17.76 1.03 -12.76
C ALA A 41 -16.45 1.69 -12.32
N ALA A 42 -15.87 2.49 -13.22
CA ALA A 42 -14.88 3.55 -12.96
C ALA A 42 -13.89 3.31 -11.79
N GLY A 43 -13.20 2.17 -11.76
CA GLY A 43 -12.25 1.83 -10.70
C GLY A 43 -11.09 2.83 -10.64
N GLU A 44 -10.64 3.30 -11.81
CA GLU A 44 -9.62 4.33 -11.96
C GLU A 44 -10.00 5.66 -11.30
N VAL A 45 -11.30 5.98 -11.23
CA VAL A 45 -11.78 7.18 -10.56
C VAL A 45 -11.74 6.99 -9.04
N ALA A 46 -12.13 5.82 -8.55
CA ALA A 46 -12.11 5.52 -7.13
C ALA A 46 -10.68 5.52 -6.57
N SER A 47 -9.75 4.81 -7.23
CA SER A 47 -8.35 4.74 -6.83
C SER A 47 -7.66 6.10 -6.88
N ALA A 48 -7.90 6.90 -7.94
CA ALA A 48 -7.37 8.25 -8.05
C ALA A 48 -7.89 9.17 -6.93
N ILE A 49 -9.18 9.08 -6.57
CA ILE A 49 -9.75 9.84 -5.44
C ILE A 49 -9.07 9.42 -4.13
N ALA A 50 -8.88 8.13 -3.90
CA ALA A 50 -8.27 7.63 -2.67
C ALA A 50 -6.81 8.11 -2.52
N ALA A 51 -5.97 7.83 -3.52
CA ALA A 51 -4.56 8.20 -3.50
C ALA A 51 -4.35 9.73 -3.38
N SER A 52 -5.09 10.53 -4.17
CA SER A 52 -4.97 11.99 -4.13
C SER A 52 -5.47 12.58 -2.81
N THR A 53 -6.53 12.02 -2.22
CA THR A 53 -7.06 12.50 -0.93
C THR A 53 -6.05 12.23 0.17
N LEU A 54 -5.42 11.06 0.23
CA LEU A 54 -4.35 10.79 1.21
C LEU A 54 -3.13 11.71 0.98
N GLY A 55 -2.80 11.98 -0.29
CA GLY A 55 -1.72 12.90 -0.66
C GLY A 55 -1.87 14.33 -0.15
N GLU A 56 -3.08 14.77 0.24
CA GLU A 56 -3.29 16.08 0.87
C GLU A 56 -2.56 16.21 2.23
N LEU A 57 -2.18 15.09 2.85
CA LEU A 57 -1.44 15.05 4.11
C LEU A 57 0.09 15.12 3.94
N ALA A 58 0.61 14.99 2.72
CA ALA A 58 2.03 14.76 2.44
C ALA A 58 2.99 15.81 3.01
N GLU A 59 2.54 17.06 3.09
CA GLU A 59 3.36 18.20 3.54
C GLU A 59 3.05 18.60 5.00
N ARG A 60 2.23 17.83 5.73
CA ARG A 60 1.96 18.09 7.15
C ARG A 60 3.11 17.60 8.02
N ALA A 61 3.71 18.52 8.76
CA ALA A 61 4.79 18.22 9.71
C ALA A 61 4.28 17.61 11.04
N ASP A 62 3.02 17.82 11.39
CA ASP A 62 2.37 17.39 12.63
C ASP A 62 1.45 16.18 12.42
N LEU A 63 1.76 15.36 11.42
CA LEU A 63 0.88 14.28 10.98
C LEU A 63 0.84 13.16 12.02
N THR A 64 -0.36 12.76 12.45
CA THR A 64 -0.58 11.61 13.33
C THR A 64 -1.24 10.45 12.58
N VAL A 65 -1.17 9.24 13.13
CA VAL A 65 -1.92 8.09 12.58
C VAL A 65 -3.44 8.34 12.57
N ALA A 66 -3.96 9.09 13.55
CA ALA A 66 -5.38 9.45 13.60
C ALA A 66 -5.80 10.36 12.44
N ASP A 67 -4.92 11.28 12.01
CA ASP A 67 -5.15 12.10 10.82
C ASP A 67 -5.22 11.23 9.55
N VAL A 68 -4.35 10.23 9.42
CA VAL A 68 -4.36 9.30 8.29
C VAL A 68 -5.68 8.52 8.25
N VAL A 69 -6.11 7.95 9.38
CA VAL A 69 -7.40 7.24 9.48
C VAL A 69 -8.58 8.15 9.14
N ALA A 70 -8.60 9.38 9.67
CA ALA A 70 -9.64 10.35 9.35
C ALA A 70 -9.66 10.72 7.85
N GLN A 71 -8.49 10.75 7.21
CA GLN A 71 -8.39 11.04 5.78
C GLN A 71 -8.88 9.88 4.90
N VAL A 72 -8.77 8.62 5.37
CA VAL A 72 -9.42 7.46 4.72
C VAL A 72 -10.95 7.63 4.70
N ASP A 73 -11.54 8.09 5.80
CA ASP A 73 -12.98 8.41 5.86
C ASP A 73 -13.36 9.52 4.88
N VAL A 74 -12.51 10.53 4.71
CA VAL A 74 -12.72 11.62 3.74
C VAL A 74 -12.67 11.05 2.31
N ALA A 75 -11.68 10.22 1.99
CA ALA A 75 -11.56 9.55 0.70
C ALA A 75 -12.82 8.75 0.37
N ASN A 76 -13.29 7.93 1.33
CA ASN A 76 -14.50 7.14 1.16
C ASN A 76 -15.74 8.00 0.85
N ARG A 77 -15.94 9.10 1.61
CA ARG A 77 -17.05 10.04 1.38
C ARG A 77 -16.97 10.70 0.01
N ARG A 78 -15.77 11.04 -0.46
CA ARG A 78 -15.55 11.61 -1.80
C ARG A 78 -15.91 10.61 -2.90
N ILE A 79 -15.52 9.34 -2.75
CA ILE A 79 -15.89 8.25 -3.66
C ILE A 79 -17.43 8.13 -3.74
N PHE A 80 -18.12 8.02 -2.60
CA PHE A 80 -19.59 7.97 -2.60
C PHE A 80 -20.24 9.21 -3.23
N THR A 81 -19.73 10.40 -2.91
CA THR A 81 -20.28 11.66 -3.45
C THR A 81 -20.14 11.73 -4.97
N THR A 82 -19.00 11.28 -5.50
CA THR A 82 -18.75 11.21 -6.94
C THR A 82 -19.65 10.17 -7.62
N ALA A 83 -19.79 8.97 -7.03
CA ALA A 83 -20.65 7.92 -7.56
C ALA A 83 -22.13 8.33 -7.63
N VAL A 84 -22.62 9.11 -6.65
CA VAL A 84 -24.00 9.64 -6.64
C VAL A 84 -24.23 10.66 -7.75
N ARG A 85 -23.20 11.43 -8.14
CA ARG A 85 -23.32 12.46 -9.18
C ARG A 85 -23.28 11.88 -10.59
N ASN A 86 -22.66 10.72 -10.77
CA ASN A 86 -22.47 10.07 -12.06
C ASN A 86 -23.01 8.63 -12.02
N PRO A 87 -24.23 8.36 -12.50
CA PRO A 87 -24.82 7.02 -12.45
C PRO A 87 -23.98 5.92 -13.12
N GLN A 88 -23.12 6.27 -14.08
CA GLN A 88 -22.19 5.34 -14.73
C GLN A 88 -21.03 4.89 -13.83
N GLN A 89 -20.76 5.62 -12.74
CA GLN A 89 -19.71 5.34 -11.76
C GLN A 89 -20.28 4.67 -10.50
N TRP A 90 -21.54 4.23 -10.56
CA TRP A 90 -22.18 3.57 -9.43
C TRP A 90 -21.53 2.22 -9.17
N GLY A 91 -21.09 2.02 -7.93
CA GLY A 91 -20.38 0.80 -7.53
C GLY A 91 -18.87 0.85 -7.69
N MET A 92 -18.29 2.00 -8.08
CA MET A 92 -16.84 2.17 -8.06
C MET A 92 -16.28 1.99 -6.65
N ALA A 93 -15.19 1.25 -6.55
CA ALA A 93 -14.53 0.92 -5.31
C ALA A 93 -13.02 0.85 -5.52
N THR A 94 -12.26 0.87 -4.43
CA THR A 94 -10.81 0.73 -4.50
C THR A 94 -10.28 0.17 -3.20
N THR A 95 -9.18 -0.56 -3.26
CA THR A 95 -8.33 -0.79 -2.09
C THR A 95 -7.60 0.50 -1.70
N LEU A 96 -6.98 0.51 -0.52
CA LEU A 96 -6.01 1.51 -0.12
C LEU A 96 -5.00 0.87 0.82
N THR A 97 -3.73 0.86 0.44
CA THR A 97 -2.64 0.31 1.24
C THR A 97 -1.44 1.25 1.21
N GLY A 98 -0.66 1.31 2.27
CA GLY A 98 0.55 2.13 2.24
C GLY A 98 1.22 2.37 3.58
N VAL A 99 2.25 3.22 3.52
CA VAL A 99 3.00 3.67 4.68
C VAL A 99 3.01 5.20 4.75
N ALA A 100 2.94 5.72 5.96
CA ALA A 100 3.04 7.14 6.24
C ALA A 100 4.08 7.38 7.35
N LEU A 101 4.91 8.42 7.21
CA LEU A 101 5.77 8.87 8.30
C LEU A 101 4.95 9.79 9.20
N VAL A 102 4.69 9.37 10.43
CA VAL A 102 3.84 10.10 11.39
C VAL A 102 4.60 10.38 12.67
N LEU A 103 4.12 11.33 13.46
CA LEU A 103 4.57 11.52 14.83
C LEU A 103 4.26 10.27 15.65
N ASP A 104 5.25 9.84 16.41
CA ASP A 104 5.09 8.71 17.32
C ASP A 104 4.28 9.16 18.56
N PRO A 105 3.11 8.55 18.83
CA PRO A 105 2.27 8.93 19.96
C PRO A 105 2.89 8.60 21.33
N ASP A 106 3.84 7.67 21.36
CA ASP A 106 4.50 7.19 22.57
C ASP A 106 5.93 7.76 22.71
N ALA A 107 6.34 8.68 21.83
CA ALA A 107 7.64 9.33 21.89
C ALA A 107 7.87 10.03 23.23
N ASP A 108 9.07 9.87 23.78
CA ASP A 108 9.47 10.60 24.98
C ASP A 108 9.90 12.02 24.57
N PRO A 109 9.17 13.07 25.00
CA PRO A 109 9.49 14.45 24.61
C PRO A 109 10.84 14.94 25.17
N ASP A 110 11.39 14.23 26.16
CA ASP A 110 12.67 14.53 26.79
C ASP A 110 13.82 13.63 26.27
N ALA A 111 13.54 12.69 25.35
CA ALA A 111 14.56 11.82 24.78
C ALA A 111 15.51 12.56 23.84
N ASP A 112 16.73 12.04 23.74
CA ASP A 112 17.69 12.51 22.74
C ASP A 112 17.11 12.26 21.34
N PRO A 113 17.03 13.26 20.44
CA PRO A 113 16.51 13.10 19.09
C PRO A 113 17.24 12.04 18.25
N GLU A 114 18.48 11.68 18.61
CA GLU A 114 19.19 10.56 17.99
C GLU A 114 18.76 9.19 18.52
N ALA A 115 18.23 9.14 19.75
CA ALA A 115 17.70 7.92 20.38
C ALA A 115 16.21 7.70 20.10
N ASP A 116 15.43 8.78 20.01
CA ASP A 116 14.02 8.78 19.66
C ASP A 116 13.75 9.92 18.65
N PRO A 117 13.57 9.61 17.35
CA PRO A 117 13.29 10.61 16.33
C PRO A 117 11.87 11.22 16.46
N GLY A 118 11.06 10.77 17.43
CA GLY A 118 9.68 11.22 17.61
C GLY A 118 8.77 10.86 16.45
N SER A 119 9.18 9.90 15.62
CA SER A 119 8.54 9.54 14.36
C SER A 119 8.44 8.02 14.23
N SER A 120 7.31 7.56 13.70
CA SER A 120 7.01 6.16 13.45
C SER A 120 6.44 5.99 12.04
N TRP A 121 6.61 4.79 11.48
CA TRP A 121 5.90 4.39 10.27
C TRP A 121 4.49 3.93 10.64
N ALA A 122 3.47 4.61 10.14
CA ALA A 122 2.11 4.12 10.13
C ALA A 122 1.84 3.32 8.85
N VAL A 123 1.72 2.01 8.98
CA VAL A 123 1.20 1.15 7.91
C VAL A 123 -0.31 1.18 7.97
N VAL A 124 -0.97 1.37 6.82
CA VAL A 124 -2.42 1.37 6.69
C VAL A 124 -2.85 0.37 5.61
N ASN A 125 -3.89 -0.41 5.87
CA ASN A 125 -4.42 -1.34 4.87
C ASN A 125 -5.96 -1.41 4.86
N LEU A 126 -6.52 -1.38 3.67
CA LEU A 126 -7.91 -1.67 3.36
C LEU A 126 -8.00 -2.35 2.00
N GLY A 127 -7.97 -3.68 1.97
CA GLY A 127 -8.08 -4.49 0.76
C GLY A 127 -7.07 -5.62 0.78
N ASP A 128 -6.79 -6.19 -0.38
CA ASP A 128 -5.81 -7.26 -0.61
C ASP A 128 -4.52 -6.79 -1.29
N SER A 129 -4.40 -5.48 -1.57
CA SER A 129 -3.10 -4.84 -1.78
C SER A 129 -2.25 -4.93 -0.51
N ARG A 130 -0.91 -4.93 -0.65
CA ARG A 130 -0.01 -5.32 0.45
C ARG A 130 1.10 -4.33 0.75
N VAL A 131 1.50 -4.32 2.02
CA VAL A 131 2.75 -3.73 2.51
C VAL A 131 3.66 -4.81 3.03
N TYR A 132 4.87 -4.90 2.47
CA TYR A 132 5.96 -5.68 2.99
C TYR A 132 7.01 -4.77 3.62
N ARG A 133 7.66 -5.25 4.68
CA ARG A 133 8.85 -4.66 5.29
C ARG A 133 10.03 -5.59 5.08
N TYR A 134 11.13 -5.04 4.61
CA TYR A 134 12.42 -5.70 4.48
C TYR A 134 13.44 -5.02 5.39
N ALA A 135 13.84 -5.73 6.44
CA ALA A 135 14.78 -5.25 7.44
C ALA A 135 15.68 -6.39 7.88
N ALA A 136 16.96 -6.09 8.14
CA ALA A 136 17.95 -7.08 8.60
C ALA A 136 18.04 -8.37 7.73
N GLY A 137 17.74 -8.28 6.43
CA GLY A 137 17.79 -9.41 5.51
C GLY A 137 16.52 -10.26 5.44
N GLU A 138 15.47 -9.90 6.18
CA GLU A 138 14.20 -10.63 6.24
C GLU A 138 13.07 -9.81 5.62
N LEU A 139 12.28 -10.46 4.77
CA LEU A 139 11.03 -9.91 4.23
C LEU A 139 9.87 -10.41 5.08
N ALA A 140 9.03 -9.51 5.56
CA ALA A 140 7.79 -9.83 6.25
C ALA A 140 6.63 -9.02 5.66
N GLN A 141 5.50 -9.68 5.42
CA GLN A 141 4.25 -8.97 5.14
C GLN A 141 3.76 -8.33 6.44
N VAL A 142 3.48 -7.02 6.41
CA VAL A 142 2.96 -6.28 7.57
C VAL A 142 1.44 -6.22 7.54
N SER A 143 0.86 -5.95 6.37
CA SER A 143 -0.58 -5.88 6.18
C SER A 143 -1.23 -7.26 6.24
N VAL A 144 -2.50 -7.31 6.62
CA VAL A 144 -3.34 -8.50 6.46
C VAL A 144 -4.34 -8.23 5.34
N ASP A 145 -4.46 -9.16 4.39
CA ASP A 145 -5.36 -9.03 3.26
C ASP A 145 -6.82 -9.08 3.72
N HIS A 146 -7.65 -8.15 3.26
CA HIS A 146 -9.10 -8.23 3.44
C HIS A 146 -9.72 -9.01 2.28
N SER A 147 -9.55 -10.33 2.27
CA SER A 147 -10.09 -11.22 1.25
C SER A 147 -10.77 -12.45 1.85
N GLU A 148 -11.69 -13.07 1.10
CA GLU A 148 -12.40 -14.27 1.56
C GLU A 148 -11.43 -15.43 1.84
N VAL A 149 -10.34 -15.52 1.09
CA VAL A 149 -9.32 -16.57 1.30
C VAL A 149 -8.49 -16.31 2.55
N GLN A 150 -8.20 -15.04 2.87
CA GLN A 150 -7.51 -14.71 4.12
C GLN A 150 -8.38 -15.04 5.33
N GLU A 151 -9.69 -14.75 5.28
CA GLU A 151 -10.63 -15.14 6.35
C GLU A 151 -10.69 -16.66 6.54
N MET A 152 -10.56 -17.43 5.46
CA MET A 152 -10.48 -18.91 5.53
C MET A 152 -9.14 -19.39 6.12
N VAL A 153 -8.03 -18.73 5.81
CA VAL A 153 -6.72 -19.03 6.40
C VAL A 153 -6.73 -18.74 7.90
N ASP A 154 -7.23 -17.57 8.31
CA ASP A 154 -7.32 -17.16 9.71
C ASP A 154 -8.19 -18.11 10.54
N ALA A 155 -9.25 -18.65 9.93
CA ALA A 155 -10.12 -19.66 10.53
C ALA A 155 -9.55 -21.10 10.49
N GLY A 156 -8.38 -21.31 9.86
CA GLY A 156 -7.72 -22.61 9.75
C GLY A 156 -8.33 -23.56 8.71
N TYR A 157 -9.14 -23.05 7.78
CA TYR A 157 -9.73 -23.84 6.69
C TYR A 157 -8.80 -24.02 5.49
N LEU A 158 -7.87 -23.08 5.27
CA LEU A 158 -6.89 -23.11 4.20
C LEU A 158 -5.49 -22.85 4.75
N THR A 159 -4.49 -23.38 4.08
CA THR A 159 -3.09 -22.91 4.20
C THR A 159 -2.85 -21.73 3.24
N ASP A 160 -1.77 -20.96 3.47
CA ASP A 160 -1.38 -19.85 2.58
C ASP A 160 -1.18 -20.31 1.12
N ASP A 161 -0.60 -21.50 0.93
CA ASP A 161 -0.39 -22.09 -0.40
C ASP A 161 -1.71 -22.46 -1.09
N GLU A 162 -2.69 -22.94 -0.33
CA GLU A 162 -4.02 -23.25 -0.86
C GLU A 162 -4.80 -21.98 -1.21
N ALA A 163 -4.71 -20.94 -0.39
CA ALA A 163 -5.34 -19.64 -0.63
C ALA A 163 -4.90 -19.02 -1.96
N ARG A 164 -3.60 -19.11 -2.30
CA ARG A 164 -3.02 -18.54 -3.54
C ARG A 164 -3.60 -19.10 -4.83
N VAL A 165 -4.06 -20.36 -4.83
CA VAL A 165 -4.66 -21.00 -6.02
C VAL A 165 -6.17 -21.15 -5.92
N HIS A 166 -6.77 -20.67 -4.83
CA HIS A 166 -8.18 -20.82 -4.55
C HIS A 166 -9.04 -20.03 -5.58
N PRO A 167 -10.22 -20.55 -5.97
CA PRO A 167 -11.11 -19.85 -6.91
C PRO A 167 -11.58 -18.48 -6.40
N LEU A 168 -11.68 -18.30 -5.08
CA LEU A 168 -12.17 -17.07 -4.45
C LEU A 168 -11.06 -16.08 -4.08
N ARG A 169 -9.80 -16.33 -4.46
CA ARG A 169 -8.65 -15.49 -4.06
C ARG A 169 -8.76 -14.01 -4.44
N HIS A 170 -9.57 -13.71 -5.46
CA HIS A 170 -9.82 -12.35 -5.96
C HIS A 170 -11.00 -11.65 -5.28
N THR A 171 -11.56 -12.23 -4.21
CA THR A 171 -12.76 -11.70 -3.56
C THR A 171 -12.39 -10.86 -2.36
N VAL A 172 -12.32 -9.54 -2.57
CA VAL A 172 -12.07 -8.53 -1.54
C VAL A 172 -13.28 -8.37 -0.61
N THR A 173 -13.05 -8.42 0.70
CA THR A 173 -14.09 -8.30 1.75
C THR A 173 -14.22 -6.89 2.32
N ARG A 174 -13.20 -6.03 2.17
CA ARG A 174 -13.25 -4.61 2.58
C ARG A 174 -12.61 -3.71 1.53
N SER A 175 -13.29 -2.63 1.16
CA SER A 175 -12.79 -1.64 0.20
C SER A 175 -13.42 -0.26 0.44
N LEU A 176 -12.79 0.80 -0.06
CA LEU A 176 -13.42 2.11 -0.16
C LEU A 176 -14.51 2.08 -1.24
N GLY A 177 -15.54 2.90 -1.09
CA GLY A 177 -16.66 3.00 -2.04
C GLY A 177 -17.76 1.94 -1.89
N ARG A 178 -17.52 0.87 -1.11
CA ARG A 178 -18.54 -0.13 -0.76
C ARG A 178 -19.18 0.12 0.61
N ASP A 179 -18.34 0.22 1.64
CA ASP A 179 -18.81 0.40 3.01
C ASP A 179 -18.91 1.87 3.37
N ARG A 180 -20.04 2.29 3.96
CA ARG A 180 -20.24 3.70 4.37
C ARG A 180 -19.28 4.15 5.47
N LEU A 181 -18.85 3.21 6.31
CA LEU A 181 -17.97 3.41 7.44
C LEU A 181 -16.85 2.35 7.33
N PRO A 182 -15.80 2.63 6.55
CA PRO A 182 -14.73 1.68 6.34
C PRO A 182 -13.91 1.54 7.62
N VAL A 183 -13.51 0.32 7.93
CA VAL A 183 -12.57 0.03 9.03
C VAL A 183 -11.22 -0.26 8.40
N VAL A 184 -10.32 0.72 8.50
CA VAL A 184 -8.93 0.58 8.05
C VAL A 184 -8.08 -0.01 9.16
N ASP A 185 -7.22 -0.97 8.82
CA ASP A 185 -6.28 -1.54 9.77
C ASP A 185 -5.01 -0.69 9.79
N THR A 186 -4.43 -0.48 10.98
CA THR A 186 -3.22 0.31 11.17
C THR A 186 -2.19 -0.39 12.05
N TRP A 187 -0.91 -0.25 11.69
CA TRP A 187 0.22 -0.73 12.48
C TRP A 187 1.25 0.38 12.62
N LEU A 188 1.74 0.61 13.84
CA LEU A 188 2.85 1.52 14.09
C LEU A 188 4.15 0.74 14.22
N LEU A 189 5.15 1.14 13.45
CA LEU A 189 6.47 0.53 13.44
C LEU A 189 7.53 1.59 13.71
N PRO A 190 8.57 1.27 14.51
CA PRO A 190 9.68 2.19 14.70
C PRO A 190 10.43 2.39 13.39
N VAL A 191 10.94 3.60 13.18
CA VAL A 191 11.81 3.90 12.04
C VAL A 191 13.18 3.28 12.27
N VAL A 192 13.63 2.46 11.32
CA VAL A 192 14.94 1.82 11.34
C VAL A 192 15.69 2.15 10.06
N ALA A 193 16.87 2.77 10.19
CA ALA A 193 17.72 3.08 9.05
C ALA A 193 18.11 1.82 8.25
N GLY A 194 18.09 1.94 6.93
CA GLY A 194 18.35 0.88 5.96
C GLY A 194 17.17 -0.04 5.70
N GLU A 195 16.03 0.12 6.37
CA GLU A 195 14.83 -0.67 6.06
C GLU A 195 14.18 -0.23 4.76
N ARG A 196 13.54 -1.18 4.08
CA ARG A 196 12.77 -0.93 2.86
C ARG A 196 11.34 -1.41 3.05
N PHE A 197 10.39 -0.62 2.58
CA PHE A 197 9.01 -1.06 2.40
C PHE A 197 8.72 -1.28 0.93
N VAL A 198 7.92 -2.30 0.63
CA VAL A 198 7.27 -2.50 -0.66
C VAL A 198 5.78 -2.35 -0.46
N VAL A 199 5.19 -1.30 -1.03
CA VAL A 199 3.74 -1.09 -1.08
C VAL A 199 3.29 -1.45 -2.48
N CYS A 200 2.34 -2.37 -2.63
CA CYS A 200 1.98 -2.90 -3.94
C CYS A 200 0.51 -3.28 -4.08
N SER A 201 -0.02 -3.20 -5.31
CA SER A 201 -1.28 -3.84 -5.68
C SER A 201 -1.11 -5.37 -5.79
N ASP A 202 -2.23 -6.09 -5.88
CA ASP A 202 -2.23 -7.56 -5.93
C ASP A 202 -1.58 -8.08 -7.22
N GLY A 203 -1.50 -7.26 -8.27
CA GLY A 203 -0.84 -7.60 -9.52
C GLY A 203 0.63 -7.99 -9.34
N LEU A 204 1.31 -7.44 -8.33
CA LEU A 204 2.67 -7.89 -7.98
C LEU A 204 2.62 -9.29 -7.36
N THR A 205 1.85 -9.47 -6.28
CA THR A 205 1.91 -10.67 -5.43
C THR A 205 1.21 -11.89 -6.02
N ASN A 206 0.32 -11.67 -6.99
CA ASN A 206 -0.27 -12.71 -7.83
C ASN A 206 0.73 -13.34 -8.81
N GLU A 207 1.77 -12.59 -9.22
CA GLU A 207 2.71 -13.00 -10.27
C GLU A 207 4.14 -13.24 -9.74
N VAL A 208 4.53 -12.57 -8.64
CA VAL A 208 5.87 -12.62 -8.04
C VAL A 208 5.77 -13.11 -6.60
N ARG A 209 6.53 -14.17 -6.29
CA ARG A 209 6.54 -14.76 -4.94
C ARG A 209 7.38 -13.93 -3.97
N ASP A 210 7.03 -14.02 -2.69
CA ASP A 210 7.71 -13.34 -1.59
C ASP A 210 9.23 -13.57 -1.58
N GLY A 211 9.68 -14.80 -1.85
CA GLY A 211 11.12 -15.10 -1.94
C GLY A 211 11.85 -14.38 -3.09
N GLU A 212 11.15 -14.09 -4.19
CA GLU A 212 11.69 -13.31 -5.30
C GLU A 212 11.69 -11.82 -4.98
N ILE A 213 10.62 -11.31 -4.34
CA ILE A 213 10.56 -9.93 -3.82
C ILE A 213 11.75 -9.70 -2.87
N ALA A 214 11.99 -10.63 -1.94
CA ALA A 214 13.10 -10.58 -1.00
C ALA A 214 14.46 -10.58 -1.74
N ALA A 215 14.63 -11.39 -2.78
CA ALA A 215 15.86 -11.44 -3.57
C ALA A 215 16.13 -10.12 -4.32
N VAL A 216 15.08 -9.47 -4.85
CA VAL A 216 15.20 -8.16 -5.51
C VAL A 216 15.60 -7.09 -4.51
N LEU A 217 15.00 -7.07 -3.32
CA LEU A 217 15.36 -6.13 -2.25
C LEU A 217 16.79 -6.36 -1.74
N ALA A 218 17.20 -7.62 -1.60
CA ALA A 218 18.54 -8.02 -1.16
C ALA A 218 19.64 -7.61 -2.14
N ALA A 219 19.33 -7.41 -3.42
CA ALA A 219 20.30 -6.95 -4.42
C ALA A 219 20.80 -5.52 -4.15
N GLY A 220 20.06 -4.73 -3.35
CA GLY A 220 20.51 -3.40 -2.90
C GLY A 220 20.58 -2.36 -4.00
N ALA A 221 19.85 -2.52 -5.10
CA ALA A 221 19.71 -1.51 -6.14
C ALA A 221 19.03 -0.23 -5.59
N ASP A 222 19.09 0.87 -6.34
CA ASP A 222 18.36 2.08 -5.99
C ASP A 222 16.84 1.83 -5.95
N VAL A 223 16.11 2.63 -5.16
CA VAL A 223 14.67 2.42 -4.91
C VAL A 223 13.83 2.46 -6.18
N GLN A 224 14.21 3.27 -7.18
CA GLN A 224 13.48 3.38 -8.44
C GLN A 224 13.71 2.16 -9.34
N ALA A 225 14.97 1.73 -9.48
CA ALA A 225 15.30 0.51 -10.22
C ALA A 225 14.69 -0.73 -9.56
N THR A 226 14.65 -0.76 -8.22
CA THR A 226 14.02 -1.84 -7.45
C THR A 226 12.51 -1.90 -7.74
N ALA A 227 11.81 -0.76 -7.70
CA ALA A 227 10.38 -0.70 -8.04
C ALA A 227 10.15 -1.18 -9.49
N GLN A 228 10.96 -0.72 -10.43
CA GLN A 228 10.84 -1.12 -11.83
C GLN A 228 11.11 -2.62 -12.05
N ASP A 229 12.14 -3.20 -11.42
CA ASP A 229 12.43 -4.64 -11.54
C ASP A 229 11.27 -5.51 -11.02
N LEU A 230 10.63 -5.11 -9.91
CA LEU A 230 9.46 -5.80 -9.38
C LEU A 230 8.28 -5.77 -10.37
N VAL A 231 7.99 -4.60 -10.97
CA VAL A 231 6.93 -4.47 -11.99
C VAL A 231 7.26 -5.28 -13.24
N ASP A 232 8.49 -5.17 -13.76
CA ASP A 232 8.93 -5.87 -14.95
C ASP A 232 8.82 -7.40 -14.79
N ARG A 233 9.14 -7.93 -13.60
CA ARG A 233 8.98 -9.36 -13.27
C ARG A 233 7.52 -9.78 -13.24
N ALA A 234 6.65 -9.01 -12.60
CA ALA A 234 5.22 -9.30 -12.56
C ALA A 234 4.62 -9.35 -13.97
N VAL A 235 4.96 -8.36 -14.79
CA VAL A 235 4.57 -8.32 -16.22
C VAL A 235 5.15 -9.51 -16.97
N ALA A 236 6.41 -9.89 -16.72
CA ALA A 236 7.06 -11.02 -17.38
C ALA A 236 6.40 -12.37 -17.06
N HIS A 237 6.03 -12.60 -15.80
CA HIS A 237 5.44 -13.84 -15.29
C HIS A 237 3.99 -14.08 -15.74
N GLY A 238 3.27 -13.01 -16.06
CA GLY A 238 1.93 -13.12 -16.61
C GLY A 238 1.34 -11.77 -16.97
N GLY A 239 1.52 -10.77 -16.09
CA GLY A 239 0.92 -9.44 -16.24
C GLY A 239 -0.59 -9.52 -16.42
N ARG A 240 -1.27 -10.37 -15.63
CA ARG A 240 -2.72 -10.58 -15.77
C ARG A 240 -3.55 -9.41 -15.26
N ASP A 241 -2.95 -8.58 -14.42
CA ASP A 241 -3.57 -7.40 -13.84
C ASP A 241 -2.69 -6.15 -13.99
N ASN A 242 -3.25 -5.02 -13.60
CA ASN A 242 -2.49 -3.81 -13.32
C ASN A 242 -1.49 -4.10 -12.19
N VAL A 243 -0.30 -3.52 -12.29
CA VAL A 243 0.77 -3.72 -11.33
C VAL A 243 1.28 -2.37 -10.92
N THR A 244 1.24 -2.07 -9.63
CA THR A 244 1.79 -0.83 -9.07
C THR A 244 2.60 -1.14 -7.85
N VAL A 245 3.81 -0.57 -7.79
CA VAL A 245 4.78 -0.81 -6.73
C VAL A 245 5.41 0.52 -6.31
N ILE A 246 5.43 0.77 -5.00
CA ILE A 246 6.23 1.82 -4.36
C ILE A 246 7.28 1.13 -3.49
N VAL A 247 8.53 1.55 -3.64
CA VAL A 247 9.62 1.19 -2.72
C VAL A 247 10.00 2.41 -1.91
N VAL A 248 9.91 2.30 -0.58
CA VAL A 248 10.29 3.37 0.37
C VAL A 248 11.50 2.89 1.16
N GLU A 249 12.57 3.69 1.22
CA GLU A 249 13.77 3.40 2.01
C GLU A 249 14.00 4.51 3.04
N ALA A 250 14.14 4.12 4.31
CA ALA A 250 14.62 4.98 5.38
C ALA A 250 16.15 4.98 5.34
N ALA A 251 16.80 6.02 4.81
CA ALA A 251 18.25 6.12 4.76
C ALA A 251 18.78 7.02 5.87
N ASP A 252 19.99 6.71 6.35
CA ASP A 252 20.79 7.68 7.10
C ASP A 252 21.08 8.88 6.19
N GLY A 253 20.72 10.08 6.63
CA GLY A 253 21.02 11.30 5.88
C GLY A 253 22.53 11.50 5.67
N PRO A 254 22.94 12.27 4.64
CA PRO A 254 24.34 12.56 4.42
C PRO A 254 24.95 13.29 5.63
N ALA A 255 26.15 12.85 6.03
CA ALA A 255 26.95 13.46 7.11
C ALA A 255 27.46 14.86 6.75
#